data_AF-A0A3M5DMQ8-F1
#
_entry.id   AF-A0A3M5DMQ8-F1
#
_cell.length_a   1.000
_cell.length_b   1.000
_cell.length_c   1.000
_cell.angle_alpha   90.00
_cell.angle_beta   90.00
_cell.angle_gamma   90.00
#
_symmetry.space_group_name_H-M   'P 1'
#
loop_
_entity.id
_entity.type
_entity.pdbx_description
1 polymer ?
#
loop_
_entity_poly.entity_id
_entity_poly.type
_entity_poly.pdbx_seq_one_letter_code
_entity_poly.pdbx_strand_id
1 'polypeptide(L)'
;MPLVKLAVARSGDKGNHSNIGVMARRPEYLPWIAEALEEGAVVDWMQHVLDPQTGRVGRWYLPGSHSLNFLLENALGGGGVASLRIDPQGKAFAQQLLEFPVAVPQALADALETQGR
;
A
#
# COMPACT_ATOMS: atom_id res chain seq x y z
N MET A 1 -1.33 3.15 -14.39
CA MET A 1 -1.31 1.67 -14.39
C MET A 1 -1.38 1.16 -12.95
N PRO A 2 -1.85 -0.08 -12.68
CA PRO A 2 -1.96 -0.56 -11.30
C PRO A 2 -0.58 -0.80 -10.67
N LEU A 3 -0.44 -0.47 -9.38
CA LEU A 3 0.80 -0.58 -8.60
C LEU A 3 1.43 -1.98 -8.68
N VAL A 4 0.64 -3.05 -8.82
CA VAL A 4 1.12 -4.44 -8.97
C VAL A 4 2.13 -4.64 -10.10
N LYS A 5 2.07 -3.81 -11.16
CA LYS A 5 3.05 -3.83 -12.26
C LYS A 5 4.42 -3.29 -11.85
N LEU A 6 4.46 -2.41 -10.84
CA LEU A 6 5.66 -1.70 -10.40
C LEU A 6 6.21 -2.24 -9.07
N ALA A 7 5.38 -2.86 -8.23
CA ALA A 7 5.77 -3.26 -6.88
C ALA A 7 5.28 -4.66 -6.51
N VAL A 8 5.92 -5.22 -5.48
CA VAL A 8 5.37 -6.29 -4.64
C VAL A 8 5.02 -5.68 -3.28
N ALA A 9 3.98 -6.19 -2.63
CA ALA A 9 3.56 -5.69 -1.33
C ALA A 9 3.16 -6.80 -0.38
N ARG A 10 3.30 -6.54 0.91
CA ARG A 10 2.82 -7.41 1.99
C ARG A 10 2.26 -6.58 3.13
N SER A 11 1.21 -7.09 3.76
CA SER A 11 0.60 -6.45 4.92
C SER A 11 0.47 -7.41 6.10
N GLY A 12 0.29 -6.83 7.28
CA GLY A 12 0.09 -7.58 8.51
C GLY A 12 -0.34 -6.70 9.65
N ASP A 13 -0.90 -7.34 10.67
CA ASP A 13 -1.38 -6.72 11.88
C ASP A 13 -0.23 -6.28 12.80
N LYS A 14 -0.49 -5.16 13.48
CA LYS A 14 0.27 -4.62 14.61
C LYS A 14 -0.76 -4.22 15.67
N GLY A 15 -1.34 -5.21 16.36
CA GLY A 15 -2.44 -4.98 17.29
C GLY A 15 -3.72 -4.56 16.54
N ASN A 16 -4.23 -3.36 16.84
CA ASN A 16 -5.37 -2.78 16.10
C ASN A 16 -4.95 -2.03 14.81
N HIS A 17 -3.65 -1.92 14.56
CA HIS A 17 -3.11 -1.26 13.37
C HIS A 17 -2.75 -2.30 12.30
N SER A 18 -2.59 -1.85 11.05
CA SER A 18 -2.06 -2.68 9.97
C SER A 18 -0.87 -2.01 9.33
N ASN A 19 0.22 -2.73 9.12
CA ASN A 19 1.31 -2.25 8.29
C ASN A 19 1.15 -2.72 6.85
N ILE A 20 1.63 -1.93 5.88
CA ILE A 20 1.73 -2.31 4.47
C ILE A 20 3.13 -1.94 3.98
N GLY A 21 3.95 -2.95 3.67
CA GLY A 21 5.23 -2.77 3.00
C GLY A 21 5.05 -2.84 1.49
N VAL A 22 5.58 -1.87 0.76
CA VAL A 22 5.57 -1.78 -0.70
C VAL A 22 7.01 -1.69 -1.20
N MET A 23 7.47 -2.72 -1.90
CA MET A 23 8.83 -2.81 -2.45
C MET A 23 8.78 -2.68 -3.97
N ALA A 24 9.51 -1.72 -4.52
CA ALA A 24 9.62 -1.55 -5.95
C ALA A 24 10.25 -2.81 -6.58
N ARG A 25 9.67 -3.30 -7.69
CA ARG A 25 10.24 -4.43 -8.46
C ARG A 25 11.60 -4.09 -9.05
N ARG A 26 11.80 -2.82 -9.41
CA ARG A 26 13.07 -2.26 -9.84
C ARG A 26 13.30 -0.91 -9.12
N PRO A 27 14.53 -0.59 -8.68
CA PRO A 27 14.83 0.64 -7.94
C PRO A 27 14.33 1.92 -8.63
N GLU A 28 14.43 1.98 -9.96
CA GLU A 28 14.02 3.11 -10.78
C GLU A 28 12.51 3.37 -10.78
N TYR A 29 11.70 2.44 -10.28
CA TYR A 29 10.25 2.63 -10.15
C TYR A 29 9.86 3.38 -8.88
N LEU A 30 10.73 3.41 -7.87
CA LEU A 30 10.41 3.97 -6.56
C LEU A 30 9.96 5.44 -6.63
N PRO A 31 10.55 6.34 -7.45
CA PRO A 31 10.08 7.72 -7.53
C PRO A 31 8.59 7.83 -7.92
N TRP A 32 8.15 7.06 -8.93
CA TRP A 32 6.76 7.05 -9.38
C TRP A 32 5.82 6.46 -8.33
N ILE A 33 6.25 5.38 -7.67
CA ILE A 33 5.49 4.74 -6.58
C ILE A 33 5.35 5.72 -5.40
N ALA A 34 6.42 6.41 -5.04
CA ALA A 34 6.44 7.29 -3.89
C ALA A 34 5.67 8.59 -4.10
N GLU A 35 5.66 9.10 -5.34
CA GLU A 35 4.79 10.22 -5.73
C GLU A 35 3.31 9.82 -5.72
N ALA A 36 2.98 8.62 -6.20
CA ALA A 36 1.59 8.16 -6.22
C ALA A 36 1.06 7.80 -4.82
N LEU A 37 1.91 7.20 -3.98
CA LEU A 37 1.56 6.77 -2.62
C LEU A 37 1.98 7.80 -1.58
N GLU A 38 1.52 9.03 -1.74
CA GLU A 38 1.54 10.03 -0.66
C GLU A 38 0.62 9.62 0.49
N GLU A 39 0.89 10.14 1.70
CA GLU A 39 0.10 9.80 2.90
C GLU A 39 -1.39 10.07 2.68
N GLY A 40 -1.75 11.24 2.15
CA GLY A 40 -3.15 11.59 1.85
C GLY A 40 -3.80 10.65 0.83
N ALA A 41 -3.09 10.28 -0.24
CA ALA A 41 -3.60 9.35 -1.23
C ALA A 41 -3.86 7.94 -0.64
N VAL A 42 -3.00 7.49 0.28
CA VAL A 42 -3.21 6.20 0.98
C VAL A 42 -4.33 6.30 2.01
N VAL A 43 -4.51 7.44 2.68
CA VAL A 43 -5.69 7.70 3.54
C VAL A 43 -6.96 7.57 2.72
N ASP A 44 -7.05 8.26 1.59
CA ASP A 44 -8.24 8.27 0.74
C ASP A 44 -8.54 6.88 0.16
N TRP A 45 -7.50 6.16 -0.30
CA TRP A 45 -7.66 4.81 -0.86
C TRP A 45 -8.09 3.78 0.20
N MET A 46 -7.61 3.93 1.44
CA MET A 46 -7.84 2.98 2.52
C MET A 46 -8.91 3.46 3.52
N GLN A 47 -9.66 4.52 3.20
CA GLN A 47 -10.64 5.13 4.11
C GLN A 47 -11.72 4.15 4.58
N HIS A 48 -12.06 3.16 3.75
CA HIS A 48 -13.04 2.12 4.07
C HIS A 48 -12.57 1.16 5.18
N VAL A 49 -11.27 1.14 5.48
CA VAL A 49 -10.72 0.37 6.60
C VAL A 49 -10.34 1.23 7.81
N LEU A 50 -10.02 2.49 7.62
CA LEU A 50 -9.61 3.37 8.72
C LEU A 50 -10.76 3.63 9.70
N ASP A 51 -10.41 3.77 10.98
CA ASP A 51 -11.35 4.26 11.99
C ASP A 51 -11.69 5.74 11.68
N PRO A 52 -12.98 6.13 11.61
CA PRO A 52 -13.37 7.45 11.14
C PRO A 52 -13.00 8.60 12.11
N GLN A 53 -12.67 8.29 13.37
CA GLN A 53 -12.34 9.31 14.38
C GLN A 53 -10.85 9.33 14.69
N THR A 54 -10.20 8.17 14.66
CA THR A 54 -8.83 7.98 15.17
C THR A 54 -7.88 7.38 14.15
N GLY A 55 -8.36 7.00 12.96
CA GLY A 55 -7.56 6.42 11.89
C GLY A 55 -6.60 7.41 11.27
N ARG A 56 -5.36 6.97 11.05
CA ARG A 56 -4.27 7.76 10.46
C ARG A 56 -3.37 6.87 9.62
N VAL A 57 -2.66 7.47 8.66
CA VAL A 57 -1.61 6.78 7.90
C VAL A 57 -0.28 7.49 8.12
N GLY A 58 0.73 6.74 8.54
CA GLY A 58 2.12 7.19 8.51
C GLY A 58 2.88 6.52 7.38
N ARG A 59 3.83 7.24 6.77
CA ARG A 59 4.69 6.75 5.67
C ARG A 59 6.17 6.87 6.00
N TRP A 60 6.94 5.81 5.71
CA TRP A 60 8.39 5.79 5.85
C TRP A 60 9.08 5.26 4.60
N TYR A 61 10.15 5.92 4.21
CA TYR A 61 11.07 5.41 3.19
C TYR A 61 12.03 4.39 3.79
N LEU A 62 12.24 3.30 3.07
CA LEU A 62 13.23 2.26 3.36
C LEU A 62 14.24 2.22 2.20
N PRO A 63 15.22 3.14 2.18
CA PRO A 63 16.08 3.35 1.00
C PRO A 63 16.96 2.14 0.68
N GLY A 64 17.40 1.39 1.70
CA GLY A 64 18.25 0.21 1.51
C GLY A 64 17.57 -0.94 0.73
N SER A 65 16.24 -0.97 0.69
CA SER A 65 15.44 -1.98 0.00
C SER A 65 14.57 -1.38 -1.11
N HIS A 66 14.77 -0.10 -1.45
CA HIS A 66 13.94 0.64 -2.41
C HIS A 66 12.43 0.48 -2.15
N SER A 67 12.03 0.67 -0.89
CA SER A 67 10.67 0.38 -0.43
C SER A 67 10.05 1.54 0.34
N LEU A 68 8.73 1.45 0.53
CA LEU A 68 7.94 2.27 1.45
C LEU A 68 7.30 1.34 2.49
N ASN A 69 7.13 1.82 3.71
CA ASN A 69 6.25 1.20 4.69
C ASN A 69 5.18 2.20 5.10
N PHE A 70 3.95 1.71 5.18
CA PHE A 70 2.81 2.44 5.68
C PHE A 70 2.32 1.79 6.98
N LEU A 71 1.91 2.60 7.95
CA LEU A 71 1.18 2.15 9.12
C LEU A 71 -0.21 2.78 9.08
N LEU A 72 -1.23 1.94 8.96
CA LEU A 72 -2.63 2.33 9.03
C LEU A 72 -3.08 2.13 10.48
N GLU A 73 -3.20 3.22 11.23
CA GLU A 73 -3.58 3.16 12.62
C GLU A 73 -5.07 2.86 12.78
N ASN A 74 -5.43 1.98 13.72
CA ASN A 74 -6.80 1.62 14.08
C ASN A 74 -7.64 1.08 12.90
N ALA A 75 -6.99 0.53 11.88
CA ALA A 75 -7.64 0.04 10.66
C ALA A 75 -8.29 -1.36 10.81
N LEU A 76 -8.09 -2.04 11.94
CA LEU A 76 -8.54 -3.43 12.12
C LEU A 76 -9.81 -3.55 12.98
N GLY A 77 -10.45 -2.45 13.37
CA GLY A 77 -11.75 -2.49 14.07
C GLY A 77 -11.72 -3.16 15.45
N GLY A 78 -10.66 -2.90 16.23
CA GLY A 78 -10.40 -3.51 17.53
C GLY A 78 -9.30 -4.58 17.52
N GLY A 79 -8.80 -4.96 16.34
CA GLY A 79 -7.76 -5.98 16.15
C GLY A 79 -8.29 -7.42 16.22
N GLY A 80 -7.39 -8.39 16.09
CA GLY A 80 -7.74 -9.79 15.81
C GLY A 80 -8.76 -10.47 16.73
N VAL A 81 -8.83 -10.07 18.00
CA VAL A 81 -9.73 -10.69 19.00
C VAL A 81 -11.11 -10.01 19.07
N ALA A 82 -11.18 -8.71 18.80
CA ALA A 82 -12.39 -7.91 18.97
C ALA A 82 -13.07 -7.52 17.65
N SER A 83 -12.38 -7.68 16.53
CA SER A 83 -12.85 -7.25 15.22
C SER A 83 -13.97 -8.12 14.67
N LEU A 84 -15.00 -7.46 14.14
CA LEU A 84 -16.09 -8.08 13.37
C LEU A 84 -15.79 -8.10 11.86
N ARG A 85 -14.59 -7.68 11.44
CA ARG A 85 -14.21 -7.61 10.02
C ARG A 85 -13.90 -9.00 9.47
N ILE A 86 -14.10 -9.17 8.17
CA ILE A 86 -13.73 -10.40 7.43
C ILE A 86 -12.21 -10.64 7.45
N ASP A 87 -11.42 -9.57 7.37
CA ASP A 87 -9.96 -9.61 7.45
C ASP A 87 -9.47 -8.85 8.70
N PRO A 88 -9.58 -9.46 9.90
CA PRO A 88 -9.26 -8.80 11.16
C PRO A 88 -7.75 -8.69 11.40
N GLN A 89 -6.92 -9.30 10.55
CA GLN A 89 -5.46 -9.24 10.60
C GLN A 89 -4.84 -8.44 9.44
N GLY A 90 -5.66 -7.82 8.59
CA GLY A 90 -5.22 -6.98 7.47
C GLY A 90 -4.36 -7.72 6.43
N LYS A 91 -4.52 -9.03 6.25
CA LYS A 91 -3.68 -9.83 5.32
C LYS A 91 -3.97 -9.51 3.85
N ALA A 92 -5.15 -8.98 3.54
CA ALA A 92 -5.56 -8.59 2.20
C ALA A 92 -5.27 -7.12 1.88
N PHE A 93 -4.86 -6.30 2.85
CA PHE A 93 -4.69 -4.85 2.64
C PHE A 93 -3.60 -4.54 1.61
N ALA A 94 -2.50 -5.30 1.58
CA ALA A 94 -1.49 -5.16 0.53
C ALA A 94 -2.07 -5.42 -0.86
N GLN A 95 -2.91 -6.44 -1.01
CA GLN A 95 -3.55 -6.74 -2.31
C GLN A 95 -4.48 -5.61 -2.75
N GLN A 96 -5.22 -5.00 -1.81
CA GLN A 96 -6.06 -3.83 -2.10
C GLN A 96 -5.24 -2.61 -2.53
N LEU A 97 -4.10 -2.35 -1.88
CA LEU A 97 -3.21 -1.24 -2.25
C LEU A 97 -2.50 -1.48 -3.59
N LEU A 98 -2.23 -2.74 -3.96
CA LEU A 98 -1.60 -3.08 -5.25
C LEU A 98 -2.47 -2.73 -6.47
N GLU A 99 -3.77 -2.46 -6.29
CA GLU A 99 -4.66 -1.94 -7.34
C GLU A 99 -4.58 -0.41 -7.49
N PHE A 100 -3.85 0.29 -6.61
CA PHE A 100 -3.73 1.75 -6.66
C PHE A 100 -3.16 2.22 -8.02
N PRO A 101 -3.78 3.20 -8.69
CA PRO A 101 -3.30 3.70 -9.97
C PRO A 101 -2.05 4.57 -9.81
N VAL A 102 -0.96 4.17 -10.45
CA VAL A 102 0.29 4.93 -10.50
C VAL A 102 0.45 5.59 -11.87
N ALA A 103 0.69 6.89 -11.87
CA ALA A 103 1.07 7.65 -13.06
C ALA A 103 2.56 7.41 -13.38
N VAL A 104 2.85 7.08 -14.65
CA VAL A 104 4.21 6.82 -15.14
C VAL A 104 4.37 7.41 -16.55
N PRO A 105 5.61 7.67 -17.01
CA PRO A 105 5.86 8.04 -18.40
C PRO A 105 5.35 6.97 -19.36
N GLN A 106 4.82 7.40 -20.51
CA GLN A 106 4.25 6.49 -21.53
C GLN A 106 5.25 5.41 -21.97
N ALA A 107 6.52 5.78 -22.18
CA ALA A 107 7.56 4.81 -22.57
C ALA A 107 7.77 3.69 -21.54
N LEU A 108 7.63 3.99 -20.23
CA LEU A 108 7.69 2.96 -19.20
C LEU A 108 6.42 2.10 -19.22
N ALA A 109 5.26 2.71 -19.50
CA ALA A 109 4.01 1.97 -19.62
C ALA A 109 4.05 0.92 -20.74
N ASP A 110 4.45 1.34 -21.94
CA ASP A 110 4.54 0.48 -23.12
C ASP A 110 5.52 -0.69 -22.91
N ALA A 111 6.65 -0.41 -22.25
CA ALA A 111 7.66 -1.42 -21.93
C ALA A 111 7.12 -2.50 -20.98
N LEU A 112 6.32 -2.12 -19.98
CA LEU A 112 5.74 -3.03 -18.99
C LEU A 112 4.55 -3.84 -19.54
N GLU A 113 3.80 -3.29 -20.49
CA GLU A 113 2.73 -4.01 -21.17
C GLU A 113 3.28 -5.11 -22.09
N THR A 114 4.42 -4.86 -22.72
CA THR A 114 5.10 -5.85 -23.59
C THR A 114 5.68 -7.03 -22.81
N GLN A 115 6.11 -6.82 -21.55
CA GLN A 115 6.64 -7.89 -20.68
C GLN A 115 5.56 -8.78 -20.06
N GLY A 116 4.29 -8.38 -20.14
CA GLY A 116 3.15 -9.11 -19.58
C GLY A 116 2.40 -10.00 -20.57
N ARG A 117 2.92 -10.14 -21.81
CA ARG A 117 2.49 -11.15 -22.80
C ARG A 117 3.52 -12.28 -22.85
#